data_AF-M7YGL5-F1
#
_entry.id   AF-M7YGL5-F1
#
_cell.length_a   1.000
_cell.length_b   1.000
_cell.length_c   1.000
_cell.angle_alpha   90.00
_cell.angle_beta   90.00
_cell.angle_gamma   90.00
#
_symmetry.space_group_name_H-M   'P 1'
#
loop_
_entity.id
_entity.type
_entity.pdbx_description
1 polymer ?
#
loop_
_entity_poly.entity_id
_entity_poly.type
_entity_poly.pdbx_seq_one_letter_code
_entity_poly.pdbx_strand_id
1 'polypeptide(L)'
;MGIRLRVFSSQTGQWGTAVTAPLPDKMVIHLCSRAVVHRGAVHWICGTRALPNAVHALAVRPGQADVSVCRFDLPLRAGIHRLNHAAEAVRLFSSAQGCLSLVLLDEPVISVWNFKDNGADGRPWELHKTVHLPSVLPSTISDPSAGWRLSVVASCDQSGSLFLRAVGEGGLFVLNLETEVMSRVYSYL
;
A
#
# COMPACT_ATOMS: atom_id res chain seq x y z
N MET A 1 -3.18 -12.91 20.25
CA MET A 1 -4.10 -12.73 19.10
C MET A 1 -3.31 -13.14 17.86
N GLY A 2 -3.89 -13.95 16.97
CA GLY A 2 -3.18 -14.50 15.82
C GLY A 2 -4.02 -14.43 14.55
N ILE A 3 -3.38 -14.50 13.39
CA ILE A 3 -4.07 -14.59 12.11
C ILE A 3 -4.32 -16.06 11.78
N ARG A 4 -5.57 -16.39 11.42
CA ARG A 4 -5.94 -17.72 10.95
C ARG A 4 -5.92 -17.73 9.43
N LEU A 5 -5.14 -18.62 8.86
CA LEU A 5 -4.86 -18.71 7.43
C LEU A 5 -5.27 -20.07 6.90
N ARG A 6 -5.74 -20.10 5.66
CA ARG A 6 -5.95 -21.30 4.86
C ARG A 6 -5.50 -21.03 3.44
N VAL A 7 -4.91 -22.04 2.81
CA VAL A 7 -4.47 -21.97 1.41
C VAL A 7 -5.47 -22.73 0.55
N PHE A 8 -5.93 -22.11 -0.52
CA PHE A 8 -6.75 -22.77 -1.53
C PHE A 8 -5.85 -23.30 -2.65
N SER A 9 -6.05 -24.55 -3.05
CA SER A 9 -5.39 -25.12 -4.23
C SER A 9 -6.36 -25.16 -5.40
N SER A 10 -6.02 -24.47 -6.49
CA SER A 10 -6.80 -24.55 -7.74
C SER A 10 -6.72 -25.92 -8.40
N GLN A 11 -5.62 -26.66 -8.19
CA GLN A 11 -5.43 -28.00 -8.76
C GLN A 11 -6.35 -29.03 -8.13
N THR A 12 -6.55 -28.97 -6.81
CA THR A 12 -7.41 -29.92 -6.08
C THR A 12 -8.81 -29.37 -5.82
N GLY A 13 -9.02 -28.08 -6.03
CA GLY A 13 -10.28 -27.39 -5.73
C GLY A 13 -10.61 -27.33 -4.24
N GLN A 14 -9.63 -27.54 -3.36
CA GLN A 14 -9.84 -27.66 -1.92
C GLN A 14 -9.05 -26.64 -1.10
N TRP A 15 -9.62 -26.28 0.04
CA TRP A 15 -8.93 -25.53 1.09
C TRP A 15 -8.09 -26.49 1.95
N GLY A 16 -6.83 -26.15 2.16
CA GLY A 16 -5.96 -26.85 3.08
C GLY A 16 -6.35 -26.63 4.55
N THR A 17 -5.60 -27.30 5.43
CA THR A 17 -5.74 -27.15 6.89
C THR A 17 -5.52 -25.71 7.32
N ALA A 18 -6.28 -25.26 8.32
CA ALA A 18 -6.08 -23.94 8.88
C ALA A 18 -4.81 -23.91 9.74
N VAL A 19 -3.95 -22.93 9.51
CA VAL A 19 -2.79 -22.64 10.36
C VAL A 19 -3.03 -21.31 11.06
N THR A 20 -2.65 -21.23 12.34
CA THR A 20 -2.72 -19.98 13.10
C THR A 20 -1.32 -19.46 13.34
N ALA A 21 -1.05 -18.23 12.91
CA ALA A 21 0.23 -17.59 13.16
C ALA A 21 0.07 -16.48 14.21
N PRO A 22 0.93 -16.45 15.26
CA PRO A 22 0.91 -15.37 16.23
C PRO A 22 1.30 -14.06 15.54
N LEU A 23 0.56 -12.98 15.83
CA LEU A 23 0.95 -11.65 15.39
C LEU A 23 1.93 -11.05 16.40
N PRO A 24 3.02 -10.39 15.95
CA PRO A 24 3.92 -9.68 16.85
C PRO A 24 3.19 -8.52 17.55
N ASP A 25 3.60 -8.19 18.79
CA ASP A 25 3.27 -6.95 19.51
C ASP A 25 1.79 -6.51 19.52
N LYS A 26 0.85 -7.47 19.59
CA LYS A 26 -0.61 -7.21 19.56
C LYS A 26 -1.05 -6.42 18.32
N MET A 27 -0.41 -6.66 17.18
CA MET A 27 -0.78 -6.02 15.91
C MET A 27 -2.23 -6.29 15.52
N VAL A 28 -2.78 -5.31 14.81
CA VAL A 28 -4.08 -5.39 14.15
C VAL A 28 -3.85 -5.15 12.66
N ILE A 29 -4.32 -6.08 11.85
CA ILE A 29 -4.29 -5.96 10.39
C ILE A 29 -5.34 -4.94 9.98
N HIS A 30 -4.96 -3.97 9.15
CA HIS A 30 -5.92 -3.01 8.65
C HIS A 30 -6.64 -3.58 7.44
N LEU A 31 -7.91 -3.98 7.64
CA LEU A 31 -8.69 -4.67 6.61
C LEU A 31 -8.99 -3.83 5.37
N CYS A 32 -8.93 -2.50 5.45
CA CYS A 32 -9.13 -1.62 4.29
C CYS A 32 -7.86 -1.45 3.44
N SER A 33 -6.72 -2.01 3.85
CA SER A 33 -5.53 -2.09 3.00
C SER A 33 -5.57 -3.36 2.15
N ARG A 34 -5.38 -3.23 0.85
CA ARG A 34 -5.33 -4.39 -0.06
C ARG A 34 -4.08 -5.22 0.22
N ALA A 35 -4.25 -6.54 0.20
CA ALA A 35 -3.15 -7.50 0.27
C ALA A 35 -2.28 -7.43 -0.98
N VAL A 36 -0.98 -7.64 -0.83
CA VAL A 36 -0.05 -7.76 -1.97
C VAL A 36 0.75 -9.04 -1.87
N VAL A 37 0.77 -9.82 -2.94
CA VAL A 37 1.61 -11.02 -3.01
C VAL A 37 2.95 -10.65 -3.61
N HIS A 38 4.03 -10.93 -2.91
CA HIS A 38 5.39 -10.69 -3.38
C HIS A 38 6.32 -11.79 -2.86
N ARG A 39 7.12 -12.41 -3.76
CA ARG A 39 8.10 -13.47 -3.42
C ARG A 39 7.56 -14.55 -2.47
N GLY A 40 6.35 -15.04 -2.75
CA GLY A 40 5.71 -16.12 -1.98
C GLY A 40 5.19 -15.72 -0.59
N ALA A 41 5.22 -14.43 -0.24
CA ALA A 41 4.60 -13.91 0.97
C ALA A 41 3.46 -12.94 0.63
N VAL A 42 2.47 -12.88 1.51
CA VAL A 42 1.36 -11.94 1.43
C VAL A 42 1.60 -10.79 2.39
N HIS A 43 1.51 -9.57 1.89
CA HIS A 43 1.87 -8.35 2.58
C HIS A 43 0.63 -7.49 2.84
N TRP A 44 0.60 -6.84 4.00
CA TRP A 44 -0.47 -5.92 4.39
C TRP A 44 0.07 -4.73 5.17
N ILE A 45 -0.66 -3.62 5.11
CA ILE A 45 -0.49 -2.55 6.09
C ILE A 45 -1.19 -2.97 7.39
N CYS A 46 -0.50 -2.82 8.51
CA CYS A 46 -0.99 -3.10 9.84
C CYS A 46 -0.63 -1.95 10.80
N GLY A 47 -1.21 -1.99 12.00
CA GLY A 47 -0.84 -1.10 13.09
C GLY A 47 -0.90 -1.84 14.41
N THR A 48 -0.78 -1.10 15.51
CA THR A 48 -0.97 -1.65 16.86
C THR A 48 -1.92 -0.75 17.65
N ARG A 49 -2.76 -1.36 18.50
CA ARG A 49 -3.67 -0.59 19.37
C ARG A 49 -2.91 0.30 20.35
N ALA A 50 -1.69 -0.06 20.70
CA ALA A 50 -0.85 0.71 21.62
C ALA A 50 -0.31 2.01 20.98
N LEU A 51 -0.15 2.04 19.66
CA LEU A 51 0.39 3.17 18.90
C LEU A 51 -0.58 3.47 17.74
N PRO A 52 -1.67 4.20 17.99
CA PRO A 52 -2.73 4.42 16.99
C PRO A 52 -2.28 5.22 15.76
N ASN A 53 -1.12 5.88 15.85
CA ASN A 53 -0.51 6.66 14.78
C ASN A 53 0.71 5.95 14.15
N ALA A 54 0.98 4.70 14.51
CA ALA A 54 2.08 3.93 13.94
C ALA A 54 1.53 2.85 13.01
N VAL A 55 1.97 2.90 11.76
CA VAL A 55 1.63 1.90 10.74
C VAL A 55 2.88 1.22 10.21
N HIS A 56 2.73 -0.08 9.94
CA HIS A 56 3.80 -0.98 9.55
C HIS A 56 3.35 -1.82 8.34
N ALA A 57 4.30 -2.48 7.69
CA ALA A 57 3.99 -3.60 6.80
C ALA A 57 4.16 -4.92 7.56
N LEU A 58 3.27 -5.87 7.30
CA LEU A 58 3.37 -7.25 7.75
C LEU A 58 3.58 -8.14 6.53
N ALA A 59 4.52 -9.07 6.56
CA ALA A 59 4.57 -10.19 5.62
C ALA A 59 4.17 -11.48 6.33
N VAL A 60 3.34 -12.27 5.64
CA VAL A 60 2.93 -13.60 6.05
C VAL A 60 3.36 -14.57 4.96
N ARG A 61 4.26 -15.49 5.28
CA ARG A 61 4.71 -16.52 4.35
C ARG A 61 4.12 -17.86 4.76
N PRO A 62 3.18 -18.42 3.98
CA PRO A 62 2.66 -19.75 4.21
C PRO A 62 3.72 -20.79 3.84
N GLY A 63 4.06 -21.67 4.77
CA GLY A 63 4.81 -22.91 4.54
C GLY A 63 3.86 -24.11 4.49
N GLN A 64 4.40 -25.30 4.22
CA GLN A 64 3.60 -26.53 4.19
C GLN A 64 3.12 -26.96 5.59
N ALA A 65 3.90 -26.67 6.64
CA ALA A 65 3.60 -27.05 8.02
C ALA A 65 3.64 -25.87 9.01
N ASP A 66 4.25 -24.75 8.62
CA ASP A 66 4.43 -23.56 9.43
C ASP A 66 4.01 -22.29 8.69
N VAL A 67 3.85 -21.20 9.44
CA VAL A 67 3.64 -19.86 8.88
C VAL A 67 4.61 -18.94 9.57
N SER A 68 5.43 -18.24 8.78
CA SER A 68 6.29 -17.18 9.29
C SER A 68 5.62 -15.83 9.10
N VAL A 69 5.78 -14.97 10.11
CA VAL A 69 5.21 -13.63 10.15
C VAL A 69 6.32 -12.66 10.51
N CYS A 70 6.51 -11.63 9.67
CA CYS A 70 7.52 -10.60 9.86
C CYS A 70 6.87 -9.22 9.82
N ARG A 71 7.27 -8.33 10.74
CA ARG A 71 6.95 -6.89 10.67
C ARG A 71 8.11 -6.16 9.99
N PHE A 72 7.77 -5.17 9.17
CA PHE A 72 8.69 -4.17 8.66
C PHE A 72 8.15 -2.78 8.97
N ASP A 73 9.04 -1.90 9.43
CA ASP A 73 8.71 -0.49 9.58
C ASP A 73 8.62 0.17 8.21
N LEU A 74 7.67 1.09 8.06
CA LEU A 74 7.54 1.91 6.85
C LEU A 74 8.53 3.09 6.92
N PRO A 75 8.84 3.75 5.78
CA PRO A 75 9.55 5.02 5.79
C PRO A 75 8.91 5.99 6.79
N LEU A 76 9.71 6.80 7.51
CA LEU A 76 9.25 7.62 8.64
C LEU A 76 7.97 8.43 8.33
N ARG A 77 7.89 9.02 7.13
CA ARG A 77 6.70 9.78 6.69
C ARG A 77 5.47 8.90 6.48
N ALA A 78 5.65 7.70 5.95
CA ALA A 78 4.57 6.72 5.77
C ALA A 78 4.19 5.98 7.07
N GLY A 79 5.10 5.94 8.05
CA GLY A 79 4.91 5.24 9.32
C GLY A 79 4.09 6.02 10.35
N ILE A 80 3.91 7.34 10.16
CA ILE A 80 3.23 8.23 11.12
C ILE A 80 1.87 8.66 10.56
N HIS A 81 0.92 7.73 10.53
CA HIS A 81 -0.45 8.03 10.15
C HIS A 81 -1.41 7.30 11.08
N ARG A 82 -2.57 7.93 11.35
CA ARG A 82 -3.71 7.19 11.89
C ARG A 82 -4.06 6.07 10.92
N LEU A 83 -4.33 4.89 11.44
CA LEU A 83 -4.56 3.68 10.64
C LEU A 83 -5.60 3.87 9.52
N ASN A 84 -6.69 4.59 9.79
CA ASN A 84 -7.74 4.90 8.81
C ASN A 84 -7.22 5.81 7.68
N HIS A 85 -6.37 6.78 8.00
CA HIS A 85 -5.79 7.70 7.02
C HIS A 85 -4.69 6.99 6.20
N ALA A 86 -3.93 6.10 6.84
CA ALA A 86 -2.94 5.29 6.15
C ALA A 86 -3.58 4.44 5.05
N ALA A 87 -4.84 4.01 5.19
CA ALA A 87 -5.51 3.26 4.15
C ALA A 87 -5.92 4.08 2.93
N GLU A 88 -5.89 5.41 3.02
CA GLU A 88 -6.15 6.29 1.87
C GLU A 88 -4.81 6.77 1.26
N ALA A 89 -3.81 6.98 2.10
CA ALA A 89 -2.51 7.54 1.71
C ALA A 89 -1.46 6.50 1.34
N VAL A 90 -1.52 5.29 1.90
CA VAL A 90 -0.44 4.30 1.84
C VAL A 90 -0.90 3.02 1.14
N ARG A 91 -0.14 2.59 0.13
CA ARG A 91 -0.39 1.35 -0.61
C ARG A 91 0.89 0.58 -0.85
N LEU A 92 0.84 -0.71 -0.54
CA LEU A 92 1.83 -1.66 -1.06
C LEU A 92 1.41 -2.08 -2.47
N PHE A 93 2.39 -2.45 -3.29
CA PHE A 93 2.18 -3.07 -4.60
C PHE A 93 3.44 -3.83 -5.03
N SER A 94 3.33 -4.74 -6.01
CA SER A 94 4.51 -5.38 -6.60
C SER A 94 4.88 -4.60 -7.86
N SER A 95 6.03 -3.96 -7.91
CA SER A 95 6.38 -3.18 -9.11
C SER A 95 6.67 -4.07 -10.32
N ALA A 96 6.59 -3.49 -11.52
CA ALA A 96 7.02 -4.14 -12.76
C ALA A 96 8.49 -4.62 -12.71
N GLN A 97 9.34 -3.96 -11.92
CA GLN A 97 10.73 -4.36 -11.71
C GLN A 97 10.88 -5.54 -10.74
N GLY A 98 9.78 -6.10 -10.22
CA GLY A 98 9.80 -7.22 -9.31
C GLY A 98 10.27 -6.84 -7.90
N CYS A 99 9.99 -5.61 -7.46
CA CYS A 99 10.22 -5.14 -6.09
C CYS A 99 8.90 -5.03 -5.32
N LEU A 100 8.89 -5.37 -4.03
CA LEU A 100 7.82 -4.89 -3.15
C LEU A 100 7.98 -3.38 -3.03
N SER A 101 6.94 -2.65 -3.36
CA SER A 101 6.96 -1.19 -3.42
C SER A 101 5.85 -0.60 -2.57
N LEU A 102 6.07 0.64 -2.14
CA LEU A 102 5.17 1.41 -1.30
C LEU A 102 4.91 2.76 -1.97
N VAL A 103 3.64 3.07 -2.22
CA VAL A 103 3.21 4.43 -2.52
C VAL A 103 2.78 5.11 -1.23
N LEU A 104 3.28 6.32 -1.02
CA LEU A 104 2.80 7.26 -0.02
C LEU A 104 2.30 8.52 -0.72
N LEU A 105 1.03 8.82 -0.55
CA LEU A 105 0.40 10.10 -0.87
C LEU A 105 0.46 10.99 0.37
N ASP A 106 1.40 11.93 0.37
CA ASP A 106 1.62 12.94 1.40
C ASP A 106 1.55 14.31 0.71
N GLU A 107 0.33 14.82 0.55
CA GLU A 107 0.05 15.99 -0.27
C GLU A 107 0.97 17.17 0.10
N PRO A 108 1.56 17.86 -0.90
CA PRO A 108 1.25 17.80 -2.33
C PRO A 108 2.11 16.79 -3.13
N VAL A 109 2.65 15.76 -2.47
CA VAL A 109 3.64 14.85 -3.06
C VAL A 109 3.16 13.40 -3.03
N ILE A 110 3.47 12.67 -4.10
CA ILE A 110 3.44 11.20 -4.11
C ILE A 110 4.88 10.72 -4.09
N SER A 111 5.21 9.84 -3.16
CA SER A 111 6.51 9.18 -3.09
C SER A 111 6.37 7.67 -3.26
N VAL A 112 7.28 7.08 -4.01
CA VAL A 112 7.35 5.64 -4.28
C VAL A 112 8.65 5.12 -3.68
N TRP A 113 8.53 4.09 -2.85
CA TRP A 113 9.66 3.48 -2.14
C TRP A 113 9.75 2.01 -2.48
N ASN A 114 10.96 1.52 -2.72
CA ASN A 114 11.22 0.11 -2.99
C ASN A 114 11.79 -0.56 -1.75
N PHE A 115 11.30 -1.77 -1.47
CA PHE A 115 11.80 -2.60 -0.39
C PHE A 115 13.13 -3.25 -0.80
N LYS A 116 14.14 -3.16 0.07
CA LYS A 116 15.44 -3.82 -0.05
C LYS A 116 15.49 -5.04 0.86
N ASP A 117 15.45 -6.22 0.26
CA ASP A 117 15.51 -7.50 0.99
C ASP A 117 16.79 -7.67 1.83
N ASN A 118 17.87 -6.96 1.50
CA ASN A 118 19.21 -7.12 2.12
C ASN A 118 19.70 -5.87 2.87
N GLY A 119 18.82 -5.03 3.41
CA GLY A 119 19.21 -3.77 4.06
C GLY A 119 20.11 -3.95 5.28
N ALA A 120 21.42 -4.07 5.08
CA ALA A 120 22.45 -4.15 6.13
C ALA A 120 22.44 -2.92 7.07
N ASP A 121 21.90 -1.79 6.59
CA ASP A 121 21.84 -0.51 7.30
C ASP A 121 20.56 -0.33 8.15
N GLY A 122 19.74 -1.38 8.30
CA GLY A 122 18.50 -1.33 9.08
C GLY A 122 17.39 -0.46 8.49
N ARG A 123 17.57 0.06 7.26
CA ARG A 123 16.55 0.82 6.51
C ARG A 123 16.08 -0.01 5.32
N PRO A 124 14.97 -0.74 5.44
CA PRO A 124 14.54 -1.66 4.41
C PRO A 124 13.86 -0.97 3.22
N TRP A 125 13.74 0.35 3.20
CA TRP A 125 13.08 1.11 2.14
C TRP A 125 14.01 2.16 1.54
N GLU A 126 14.01 2.24 0.21
CA GLU A 126 14.70 3.27 -0.56
C GLU A 126 13.71 4.08 -1.37
N LEU A 127 13.84 5.42 -1.33
CA LEU A 127 13.04 6.31 -2.16
C LEU A 127 13.44 6.09 -3.63
N HIS A 128 12.48 5.64 -4.42
CA HIS A 128 12.65 5.39 -5.84
C HIS A 128 12.19 6.56 -6.69
N LYS A 129 11.03 7.15 -6.37
CA LYS A 129 10.45 8.24 -7.15
C LYS A 129 9.66 9.22 -6.30
N THR A 130 9.63 10.47 -6.73
CA THR A 130 8.80 11.54 -6.18
C THR A 130 8.05 12.21 -7.32
N VAL A 131 6.74 12.39 -7.17
CA VAL A 131 5.88 13.12 -8.11
C VAL A 131 5.24 14.28 -7.36
N HIS A 132 5.39 15.49 -7.89
CA HIS A 132 4.73 16.67 -7.35
C HIS A 132 3.34 16.79 -7.96
N LEU A 133 2.29 16.68 -7.16
CA LEU A 133 0.91 16.76 -7.64
C LEU A 133 0.61 18.05 -8.44
N PRO A 134 1.08 19.24 -8.03
CA PRO A 134 0.79 20.48 -8.76
C PRO A 134 1.27 20.49 -10.21
N SER A 135 2.30 19.71 -10.56
CA SER A 135 2.81 19.65 -11.94
C SER A 135 2.05 18.66 -12.82
N VAL A 136 1.28 17.75 -12.23
CA VAL A 136 0.56 16.70 -12.96
C VAL A 136 -0.95 16.87 -12.94
N LEU A 137 -1.48 17.67 -12.02
CA LEU A 137 -2.92 17.87 -11.90
C LEU A 137 -3.48 18.58 -13.14
N PRO A 138 -4.58 18.07 -13.72
CA PRO A 138 -5.34 18.79 -14.72
C PRO A 138 -5.73 20.17 -14.21
N SER A 139 -5.59 21.19 -15.05
CA SER A 139 -5.98 22.58 -14.74
C SER A 139 -7.45 22.75 -14.35
N THR A 140 -8.29 21.76 -14.64
CA THR A 140 -9.70 21.68 -14.23
C THR A 140 -9.92 21.33 -12.76
N ILE A 141 -8.88 20.88 -12.04
CA ILE A 141 -8.91 20.60 -10.59
C ILE A 141 -8.32 21.79 -9.79
N SER A 142 -7.88 22.83 -10.48
CA SER A 142 -7.19 23.97 -9.89
C SER A 142 -8.14 25.02 -9.30
N ASP A 143 -9.11 24.61 -8.48
CA ASP A 143 -9.68 25.53 -7.50
C ASP A 143 -8.93 25.35 -6.17
N PRO A 144 -7.93 26.18 -5.87
CA PRO A 144 -7.22 26.12 -4.60
C PRO A 144 -8.09 26.48 -3.39
N SER A 145 -9.33 26.96 -3.59
CA SER A 145 -10.29 27.24 -2.51
C SER A 145 -11.12 26.03 -2.09
N ALA A 146 -11.24 25.01 -2.96
CA ALA A 146 -11.77 23.72 -2.60
C ALA A 146 -10.67 22.92 -1.89
N GLY A 147 -10.90 22.49 -0.66
CA GLY A 147 -9.98 21.58 0.03
C GLY A 147 -10.02 20.19 -0.57
N TRP A 148 -9.51 20.02 -1.80
CA TRP A 148 -9.46 18.72 -2.47
C TRP A 148 -8.42 17.85 -1.79
N ARG A 149 -8.83 16.62 -1.46
CA ARG A 149 -7.94 15.56 -0.95
C ARG A 149 -7.97 14.41 -1.93
N LEU A 150 -6.84 13.78 -2.17
CA LEU A 150 -6.71 12.58 -2.97
C LEU A 150 -6.65 11.35 -2.06
N SER A 151 -7.07 10.21 -2.61
CA SER A 151 -6.91 8.90 -1.98
C SER A 151 -6.49 7.88 -3.02
N VAL A 152 -5.59 6.97 -2.66
CA VAL A 152 -5.12 5.91 -3.55
C VAL A 152 -6.11 4.74 -3.51
N VAL A 153 -6.79 4.50 -4.63
CA VAL A 153 -7.83 3.46 -4.75
C VAL A 153 -7.28 2.15 -5.27
N ALA A 154 -6.37 2.22 -6.25
CA ALA A 154 -5.76 1.05 -6.86
C ALA A 154 -4.40 1.40 -7.48
N SER A 155 -3.59 0.36 -7.70
CA SER A 155 -2.40 0.41 -8.54
C SER A 155 -2.53 -0.65 -9.63
N CYS A 156 -1.90 -0.39 -10.77
CA CYS A 156 -1.66 -1.39 -11.81
C CYS A 156 -0.16 -1.60 -11.93
N ASP A 157 0.28 -2.73 -11.37
CA ASP A 157 1.67 -3.13 -11.21
C ASP A 157 2.45 -3.15 -12.53
N GLN A 158 1.81 -3.62 -13.61
CA GLN A 158 2.43 -3.75 -14.94
C GLN A 158 2.60 -2.42 -15.69
N SER A 159 1.70 -1.46 -15.48
CA SER A 159 1.71 -0.18 -16.22
C SER A 159 2.24 0.99 -15.39
N GLY A 160 2.62 0.76 -14.14
CA GLY A 160 3.01 1.81 -13.20
C GLY A 160 1.90 2.82 -12.92
N SER A 161 0.63 2.45 -13.14
CA SER A 161 -0.49 3.38 -13.02
C SER A 161 -1.06 3.39 -11.61
N LEU A 162 -1.33 4.58 -11.07
CA LEU A 162 -2.04 4.79 -9.82
C LEU A 162 -3.41 5.41 -10.07
N PHE A 163 -4.43 4.79 -9.49
CA PHE A 163 -5.78 5.30 -9.51
C PHE A 163 -6.03 6.12 -8.26
N LEU A 164 -6.29 7.41 -8.47
CA LEU A 164 -6.49 8.41 -7.42
C LEU A 164 -7.94 8.89 -7.44
N ARG A 165 -8.58 8.95 -6.28
CA ARG A 165 -9.91 9.52 -6.14
C ARG A 165 -9.82 10.88 -5.44
N ALA A 166 -10.42 11.90 -6.04
CA ALA A 166 -10.68 13.17 -5.37
C ALA A 166 -11.86 13.03 -4.40
N VAL A 167 -11.59 13.35 -3.13
CA VAL A 167 -12.55 13.42 -2.03
C VAL A 167 -13.23 14.78 -2.10
N GLY A 168 -14.57 14.79 -2.07
CA GLY A 168 -15.37 16.01 -2.20
C GLY A 168 -16.08 16.11 -3.55
N GLU A 169 -15.34 16.49 -4.61
CA GLU A 169 -15.93 16.79 -5.93
C GLU A 169 -16.28 15.57 -6.79
N GLY A 170 -15.83 14.36 -6.41
CA GLY A 170 -16.12 13.16 -7.18
C GLY A 170 -15.34 13.10 -8.50
N GLY A 171 -14.22 12.39 -8.49
CA GLY A 171 -13.46 12.13 -9.71
C GLY A 171 -12.49 10.99 -9.52
N LEU A 172 -12.37 10.14 -10.54
CA LEU A 172 -11.34 9.13 -10.63
C LEU A 172 -10.29 9.59 -11.64
N PHE A 173 -9.04 9.57 -11.22
CA PHE A 173 -7.87 9.95 -12.00
C PHE A 173 -6.91 8.78 -12.11
N VAL A 174 -6.18 8.72 -13.21
CA VAL A 174 -5.07 7.81 -13.39
C VAL A 174 -3.81 8.63 -13.56
N LEU A 175 -2.84 8.39 -12.68
CA LEU A 175 -1.47 8.90 -12.80
C LEU A 175 -0.59 7.77 -13.29
N ASN A 176 0.09 7.96 -14.42
CA ASN A 176 1.18 7.07 -14.79
C ASN A 176 2.46 7.53 -14.06
N LEU A 177 3.02 6.67 -13.22
CA LEU A 177 4.20 7.00 -12.43
C LEU A 177 5.47 7.14 -13.27
N GLU A 178 5.54 6.57 -14.47
CA GLU A 178 6.72 6.68 -15.34
C GLU A 178 6.69 7.98 -16.14
N THR A 179 5.59 8.24 -16.84
CA THR A 179 5.42 9.42 -17.71
C THR A 179 4.99 10.67 -16.96
N GLU A 180 4.55 10.53 -15.70
CA GLU A 180 4.02 11.63 -14.87
C GLU A 180 2.81 12.33 -15.51
N VAL A 181 2.07 11.62 -16.36
CA VAL A 181 0.84 12.11 -16.96
C VAL A 181 -0.35 11.68 -16.09
N MET A 182 -1.18 12.65 -15.71
CA MET A 182 -2.47 12.39 -15.09
C MET A 182 -3.61 12.62 -16.08
N SER A 183 -4.57 11.70 -16.10
CA SER A 183 -5.79 11.81 -16.88
C SER A 183 -7.02 11.53 -16.01
N ARG A 184 -8.15 12.16 -16.36
CA ARG A 184 -9.44 11.90 -15.71
C ARG A 184 -10.10 10.69 -16.36
N VAL A 185 -10.53 9.73 -15.55
CA VAL A 185 -11.21 8.50 -15.99
C VAL A 185 -12.72 8.62 -15.87
N TYR A 186 -13.23 9.26 -14.81
CA TYR A 186 -14.67 9.37 -14.55
C TYR A 186 -15.01 10.63 -13.72
N SER A 187 -16.22 11.17 -13.90
CA SER A 187 -16.82 12.25 -13.10
C SER A 187 -18.19 11.82 -12.60
N TYR A 188 -18.46 12.02 -11.30
CA TYR A 188 -19.85 12.06 -10.85
C TYR A 188 -20.37 13.45 -11.22
N LEU A 189 -21.32 13.51 -12.16
CA LEU A 189 -22.09 14.73 -12.45
C LEU A 189 -23.08 14.98 -11.31
#